data_AF-A0A848W6A0-F1
#
_entry.id   AF-A0A848W6A0-F1
#
_cell.length_a   1.000
_cell.length_b   1.000
_cell.length_c   1.000
_cell.angle_alpha   90.00
_cell.angle_beta   90.00
_cell.angle_gamma   90.00
#
_symmetry.space_group_name_H-M   'P 1'
#
loop_
_entity.id
_entity.type
_entity.pdbx_description
1 polymer ?
#
loop_
_entity_poly.entity_id
_entity_poly.type
_entity_poly.pdbx_seq_one_letter_code
_entity_poly.pdbx_strand_id
1 'polypeptide(L)' 'VTTKPNGTGLGLALVAKIIDDHGGMIDVESAPRRTAFRVLLPMQPKTRGVGK' A
#
# COMPACT_ATOMS: atom_id res chain seq x y z
N VAL A 1 6.96 2.52 -10.09
CA VAL A 1 7.00 2.38 -11.57
C VAL A 1 7.23 0.90 -11.91
N THR A 2 6.53 0.29 -12.88
CA THR A 2 6.67 -1.16 -13.18
C THR A 2 7.93 -1.45 -14.01
N THR A 3 8.49 -2.64 -13.85
CA THR A 3 9.63 -3.18 -14.63
C THR A 3 9.22 -4.13 -15.76
N LYS A 4 7.93 -4.32 -16.05
CA LYS A 4 7.47 -5.16 -17.17
C LYS A 4 7.57 -4.41 -18.50
N PRO A 5 8.15 -5.01 -19.56
CA PRO A 5 8.36 -4.37 -20.87
C PRO A 5 7.08 -3.81 -21.52
N ASN A 6 5.94 -4.46 -21.31
CA ASN A 6 4.63 -4.06 -21.86
C ASN A 6 3.67 -3.54 -20.78
N GLY A 7 4.17 -3.24 -19.58
CA GLY A 7 3.35 -2.73 -18.48
C GLY A 7 3.28 -1.20 -18.51
N THR A 8 2.09 -0.62 -18.54
CA THR A 8 1.86 0.84 -18.66
C THR A 8 2.28 1.67 -17.44
N GLY A 9 2.90 1.11 -16.41
CA GLY A 9 3.22 1.88 -15.20
C GLY A 9 2.10 1.96 -14.17
N LEU A 10 0.85 1.74 -14.59
CA LEU A 10 -0.33 2.24 -13.88
C LEU A 10 -0.64 1.53 -12.57
N GLY A 11 -0.37 0.23 -12.46
CA GLY A 11 -0.76 -0.55 -11.28
C GLY A 11 -0.16 -0.03 -9.98
N LEU A 12 1.17 0.15 -9.93
CA LEU A 12 1.83 0.65 -8.72
C LEU A 12 1.54 2.13 -8.46
N ALA A 13 1.29 2.92 -9.51
CA ALA A 13 0.88 4.31 -9.35
C ALA A 13 -0.52 4.41 -8.71
N LEU A 14 -1.45 3.56 -9.15
CA LEU A 14 -2.79 3.45 -8.55
C LEU A 14 -2.71 2.98 -7.10
N VAL A 15 -1.92 1.94 -6.80
CA VAL A 15 -1.73 1.44 -5.43
C VAL A 15 -1.17 2.54 -4.52
N ALA A 16 -0.15 3.28 -4.97
CA ALA A 16 0.41 4.38 -4.19
C ALA A 16 -0.66 5.44 -3.89
N LYS A 17 -1.47 5.81 -4.88
CA LYS A 17 -2.55 6.78 -4.69
C LYS A 17 -3.65 6.28 -3.77
N ILE A 18 -4.08 5.02 -3.88
CA ILE A 18 -5.07 4.45 -2.96
C ILE A 18 -4.55 4.54 -1.52
N ILE A 19 -3.30 4.15 -1.27
CA ILE A 19 -2.74 4.15 0.08
C ILE A 19 -2.63 5.58 0.63
N ASP A 20 -2.18 6.53 -0.20
CA ASP A 20 -2.10 7.95 0.15
C ASP A 20 -3.48 8.56 0.46
N ASP A 21 -4.49 8.26 -0.38
CA ASP A 21 -5.89 8.69 -0.18
C ASP A 21 -6.48 8.15 1.14
N HIS A 22 -5.95 7.05 1.68
CA HIS A 22 -6.33 6.47 2.97
C HIS A 22 -5.45 6.95 4.15
N GLY A 23 -4.56 7.91 3.92
CA GLY A 23 -3.61 8.41 4.93
C GLY A 23 -2.53 7.40 5.33
N GLY A 24 -2.29 6.41 4.47
CA GLY A 24 -1.28 5.38 4.67
C GLY A 24 0.06 5.70 4.03
N MET A 25 0.99 4.76 4.13
CA MET A 25 2.28 4.78 3.45
C MET A 25 2.60 3.42 2.85
N ILE A 26 3.35 3.43 1.74
CA ILE A 26 3.91 2.23 1.12
C ILE A 26 5.42 2.34 1.02
N ASP A 27 6.12 1.27 1.42
CA ASP A 27 7.56 1.11 1.28
C ASP A 27 7.88 -0.14 0.44
N VAL A 28 9.03 -0.14 -0.23
CA VAL A 28 9.46 -1.23 -1.12
C VAL A 28 10.92 -1.59 -0.89
N GLU A 29 11.15 -2.84 -0.52
CA GLU A 29 12.48 -3.45 -0.48
C GLU A 29 12.59 -4.43 -1.64
N SER A 30 13.52 -4.19 -2.57
CA SER A 30 13.73 -5.08 -3.72
C SER A 30 15.15 -5.60 -3.76
N ALA A 31 15.28 -6.92 -3.89
CA ALA A 31 16.52 -7.66 -4.08
C ALA A 31 16.35 -8.62 -5.28
N PRO A 32 17.44 -9.15 -5.86
CA PRO A 32 17.32 -10.16 -6.90
C PRO A 32 16.42 -11.32 -6.46
N ARG A 33 15.39 -11.62 -7.28
CA ARG A 33 14.39 -12.68 -7.04
C ARG A 33 13.47 -12.48 -5.82
N ARG A 34 13.52 -11.33 -5.14
CA ARG A 34 12.66 -11.03 -3.99
C ARG A 34 12.27 -9.56 -3.95
N THR A 35 10.98 -9.27 -3.95
CA THR A 35 10.48 -7.92 -3.72
C THR A 35 9.44 -7.97 -2.60
N ALA A 36 9.60 -7.11 -1.60
CA ALA A 36 8.68 -6.96 -0.49
C ALA A 36 8.08 -5.55 -0.51
N PHE A 37 6.76 -5.47 -0.45
CA PHE A 37 6.03 -4.22 -0.27
C PHE A 37 5.49 -4.20 1.16
N ARG A 38 5.68 -3.08 1.87
CA ARG A 38 5.15 -2.86 3.22
C ARG A 38 4.13 -1.74 3.14
N VAL A 39 2.94 -1.96 3.69
CA VAL A 39 1.87 -0.95 3.72
C VAL A 39 1.53 -0.65 5.17
N LEU A 40 1.52 0.64 5.51
CA LEU A 40 1.09 1.16 6.80
C LEU A 40 -0.22 1.90 6.58
N LEU A 41 -1.24 1.60 7.37
CA LEU A 41 -2.53 2.30 7.33
C LEU A 41 -2.90 2.80 8.73
N PRO A 42 -3.54 3.97 8.85
CA PRO A 42 -4.08 4.45 10.11
C PRO A 42 -5.05 3.42 10.72
N MET A 43 -4.81 3.04 11.96
CA MET A 43 -5.71 2.13 12.67
C MET A 43 -6.94 2.92 13.13
N GLN A 44 -8.12 2.49 12.72
CA GLN A 44 -9.35 3.02 13.29
C GLN A 44 -9.45 2.62 14.77
N PRO A 45 -9.83 3.54 15.67
CA PRO A 45 -10.13 3.19 17.05
C PRO A 45 -11.15 2.06 17.04
N LYS A 46 -10.87 0.97 17.77
CA LYS A 46 -11.89 -0.04 17.99
C LYS A 46 -13.02 0.66 18.72
N THR A 47 -14.16 0.83 18.05
CA THR A 47 -15.36 1.28 18.74
C THR A 47 -15.62 0.24 19.82
N ARG A 48 -15.32 0.58 21.06
CA ARG A 48 -15.71 -0.25 22.18
C ARG A 48 -17.20 0.00 22.27
N GLY A 49 -17.99 -0.89 21.68
CA GLY A 49 -19.44 -0.85 21.84
C GLY A 49 -19.71 -0.72 23.33
N VAL A 50 -20.24 0.44 23.72
CA VAL A 50 -20.77 0.63 25.06
C VAL A 50 -21.98 -0.29 25.10
N GLY A 51 -21.75 -1.49 25.63
CA GLY A 51 -22.83 -2.38 26.00
C GLY A 51 -23.55 -1.76 27.19
N LYS A 52 -24.88 -1.70 27.06
CA LYS A 52 -25.89 -1.23 28.00
C LYS A 52 -26.30 0.23 27.81
#